data_AF-A0A414JB57-F1
#
_entry.id   AF-A0A414JB57-F1
#
_cell.length_a   1.000
_cell.length_b   1.000
_cell.length_c   1.000
_cell.angle_alpha   90.00
_cell.angle_beta   90.00
_cell.angle_gamma   90.00
#
_symmetry.space_group_name_H-M   'P 1'
#
loop_
_entity.id
_entity.type
_entity.pdbx_description
1 polymer ?
#
loop_
_entity_poly.entity_id
_entity_poly.type
_entity_poly.pdbx_seq_one_letter_code
_entity_poly.pdbx_strand_id
1 'polypeptide(L)'
;MTYTEKKRSMFLGLPWTFTSYTVTDEIITINNGLLRKEENDCYLYKVIDVRLESTLLERMLGLGTIHCFTGDVTDPDLKLCHIKHSKEIKDFILKQSEEERLKRKTLNMQHLDGNPAMSQMAETDSCR
;
A
#
# COMPACT_ATOMS: atom_id res chain seq x y z
N MET A 1 3.11 -12.50 -2.46
CA MET A 1 2.80 -13.14 -1.15
C MET A 1 1.56 -12.47 -0.57
N THR A 2 0.73 -13.20 0.18
CA THR A 2 -0.50 -12.63 0.76
C THR A 2 -0.46 -12.72 2.28
N TYR A 3 -0.57 -11.58 2.94
CA TYR A 3 -0.67 -11.47 4.40
C TYR A 3 -2.11 -11.18 4.79
N THR A 4 -2.71 -12.04 5.61
CA THR A 4 -4.03 -11.80 6.20
C THR A 4 -3.90 -11.71 7.70
N GLU A 5 -4.20 -10.54 8.26
CA GLU A 5 -4.17 -10.27 9.68
C GLU A 5 -5.53 -9.79 10.17
N LYS A 6 -5.84 -10.06 11.43
CA LYS A 6 -7.07 -9.57 12.08
C LYS A 6 -6.70 -8.60 13.19
N LYS A 7 -7.47 -7.53 13.33
CA LYS A 7 -7.31 -6.59 14.43
C LYS A 7 -7.57 -7.30 15.75
N ARG A 8 -6.62 -7.22 16.68
CA ARG A 8 -6.72 -7.84 18.01
C ARG A 8 -7.05 -6.79 19.06
N SER A 9 -7.89 -7.15 20.02
CA SER A 9 -8.23 -6.28 21.14
C SER A 9 -7.06 -6.17 22.12
N MET A 10 -6.81 -4.94 22.56
CA MET A 10 -5.75 -4.57 23.51
C MET A 10 -5.97 -5.18 24.91
N PHE A 11 -7.22 -5.50 25.27
CA PHE A 11 -7.57 -5.89 26.65
C PHE A 11 -7.48 -7.41 26.92
N LEU A 12 -7.45 -8.26 25.89
CA LEU A 12 -7.40 -9.74 26.04
C LEU A 12 -6.76 -10.49 24.84
N GLY A 13 -6.23 -9.80 23.83
CA GLY A 13 -5.73 -10.44 22.60
C GLY A 13 -6.82 -11.13 21.76
N LEU A 14 -8.09 -11.05 22.18
CA LEU A 14 -9.25 -11.57 21.47
C LEU A 14 -9.56 -10.67 20.26
N PRO A 15 -9.87 -11.24 19.08
CA PRO A 15 -10.29 -10.48 17.90
C PRO A 15 -11.75 -10.02 18.05
N TRP A 16 -12.00 -9.12 19.00
CA TRP A 16 -13.34 -8.58 19.25
C TRP A 16 -13.78 -7.62 18.13
N THR A 17 -12.81 -6.97 17.48
CA THR A 17 -13.05 -6.11 16.33
C THR A 17 -13.13 -6.95 15.07
N PHE A 18 -14.28 -6.94 14.40
CA PHE A 18 -14.51 -7.54 13.07
C PHE A 18 -13.79 -6.74 11.98
N THR A 19 -12.48 -6.54 12.16
CA THR A 19 -11.61 -5.85 11.22
C THR A 19 -10.57 -6.84 10.72
N SER A 20 -10.53 -7.04 9.41
CA SER A 20 -9.55 -7.89 8.73
C SER A 20 -8.72 -7.04 7.77
N TYR A 21 -7.42 -7.24 7.82
CA TYR A 21 -6.43 -6.59 6.96
C TYR A 21 -5.87 -7.64 6.01
N THR A 22 -6.01 -7.41 4.71
CA THR A 22 -5.41 -8.25 3.68
C THR A 22 -4.42 -7.40 2.91
N VAL A 23 -3.17 -7.83 2.89
CA VAL A 23 -2.10 -7.18 2.13
C VAL A 23 -1.64 -8.17 1.07
N THR A 24 -1.81 -7.79 -0.19
CA THR A 24 -1.31 -8.53 -1.36
C THR A 24 -0.13 -7.77 -1.98
N ASP A 25 0.42 -8.31 -3.07
CA ASP A 25 1.53 -7.66 -3.79
C ASP A 25 1.10 -6.35 -4.47
N GLU A 26 -0.19 -6.19 -4.80
CA GLU A 26 -0.70 -5.04 -5.58
C GLU A 26 -1.68 -4.16 -4.79
N ILE A 27 -2.45 -4.75 -3.86
CA ILE A 27 -3.52 -4.06 -3.13
C ILE A 27 -3.51 -4.35 -1.63
N ILE A 28 -3.82 -3.31 -0.85
CA ILE A 28 -4.13 -3.37 0.57
C ILE A 28 -5.65 -3.24 0.72
N THR A 29 -6.27 -4.24 1.31
CA THR A 29 -7.71 -4.28 1.59
C THR A 29 -7.94 -4.24 3.09
N ILE A 30 -8.74 -3.28 3.53
CA ILE A 30 -9.18 -3.15 4.92
C ILE A 30 -10.68 -3.35 4.99
N ASN A 31 -11.07 -4.47 5.59
CA ASN A 31 -12.47 -4.79 5.83
C ASN A 31 -12.82 -4.45 7.27
N ASN A 32 -13.73 -3.50 7.47
CA ASN A 32 -14.21 -3.06 8.77
C ASN A 32 -15.70 -3.32 8.95
N GLY A 33 -16.08 -3.89 10.10
CA GLY A 33 -17.41 -3.75 10.66
C GLY A 33 -18.16 -5.04 10.95
N LEU A 34 -19.18 -4.90 11.80
CA LEU A 34 -20.05 -5.98 12.28
C LEU A 34 -21.45 -5.88 11.68
N LEU A 35 -22.09 -4.72 11.80
CA LEU A 35 -23.45 -4.45 11.30
C LEU A 35 -23.45 -3.76 9.92
N ARG A 36 -22.52 -2.83 9.72
CA ARG A 36 -22.23 -2.18 8.44
C ARG A 36 -20.82 -2.61 8.03
N LYS A 37 -20.69 -3.21 6.84
CA LYS A 37 -19.40 -3.62 6.28
C LYS A 37 -18.89 -2.50 5.40
N GLU A 38 -17.69 -2.04 5.70
CA GLU A 38 -16.93 -1.09 4.88
C GLU A 38 -15.68 -1.79 4.39
N GLU A 39 -15.45 -1.74 3.08
CA GLU A 39 -14.29 -2.29 2.42
C GLU A 39 -13.52 -1.13 1.78
N ASN A 40 -12.30 -0.90 2.28
CA ASN A 40 -11.42 0.14 1.79
C ASN A 40 -10.21 -0.50 1.13
N ASP A 41 -10.13 -0.30 -0.18
CA ASP A 41 -9.08 -0.85 -1.03
C ASP A 41 -8.12 0.26 -1.47
N CYS A 42 -6.82 0.01 -1.29
CA CYS A 42 -5.77 0.92 -1.71
C CYS A 42 -4.67 0.16 -2.46
N TYR A 43 -4.36 0.60 -3.67
CA TYR A 43 -3.25 0.03 -4.44
C TYR A 43 -1.89 0.45 -3.87
N LEU A 44 -0.93 -0.47 -3.85
CA LEU A 44 0.41 -0.22 -3.31
C LEU A 44 1.16 0.88 -4.06
N TYR A 45 1.03 0.98 -5.39
CA TYR A 45 1.66 2.05 -6.16
C TYR A 45 1.21 3.46 -5.77
N LYS A 46 0.05 3.62 -5.11
CA LYS A 46 -0.44 4.90 -4.60
C LYS A 46 0.07 5.22 -3.20
N VAL A 47 0.71 4.26 -2.52
CA VAL A 47 1.30 4.48 -1.20
C VAL A 47 2.56 5.32 -1.36
N ILE A 48 2.62 6.42 -0.61
CA ILE A 48 3.71 7.39 -0.66
C ILE A 48 4.72 7.10 0.45
N ASP A 49 4.23 6.86 1.66
CA ASP A 49 5.04 6.62 2.84
C ASP A 49 4.36 5.64 3.80
N VAL A 50 5.15 4.90 4.58
CA VAL A 50 4.67 3.91 5.54
C VAL A 50 5.36 4.11 6.89
N ARG A 51 4.58 4.47 7.90
CA ARG A 51 5.05 4.68 9.27
C ARG A 51 4.60 3.55 10.19
N LEU A 52 5.49 3.12 11.07
CA LEU A 52 5.19 2.17 12.14
C LEU A 52 5.11 2.92 13.47
N GLU A 53 3.97 2.82 14.14
CA GLU A 53 3.75 3.32 15.49
C GLU A 53 3.53 2.13 16.44
N SER A 54 4.10 2.22 17.64
CA SER A 54 3.87 1.22 18.68
C SER A 54 3.89 1.89 20.05
N THR A 55 2.75 1.85 20.72
CA THR A 55 2.60 2.31 22.11
C THR A 55 3.30 1.35 23.07
N LEU A 56 3.56 1.78 24.31
CA LEU A 56 4.26 0.94 25.30
C LEU A 56 3.56 -0.41 25.52
N LEU A 57 2.23 -0.41 25.56
CA LEU A 57 1.44 -1.61 25.78
C LEU A 57 1.39 -2.51 24.54
N GLU A 58 1.33 -1.92 23.33
CA GLU A 58 1.50 -2.67 22.08
C GLU A 58 2.89 -3.34 22.02
N ARG A 59 3.96 -2.62 22.41
CA ARG A 59 5.31 -3.20 22.46
C ARG A 59 5.41 -4.37 23.45
N MET A 60 4.75 -4.28 24.60
CA MET A 60 4.71 -5.38 25.58
C MET A 60 3.91 -6.60 25.06
N LEU A 61 2.88 -6.37 24.24
CA LEU A 61 2.06 -7.43 23.64
C LEU A 61 2.57 -7.90 22.26
N GLY A 62 3.66 -7.32 21.75
CA GLY A 62 4.19 -7.62 20.42
C GLY A 62 3.26 -7.20 19.28
N LEU A 63 2.50 -6.13 19.48
CA LEU A 63 1.60 -5.50 18.49
C LEU A 63 2.23 -4.20 17.97
N GLY A 64 1.73 -3.72 16.84
CA GLY A 64 2.02 -2.38 16.33
C GLY A 64 0.96 -1.92 15.35
N THR A 65 0.93 -0.61 15.11
CA THR A 65 0.00 0.05 14.21
C THR A 65 0.78 0.61 13.02
N ILE A 66 0.40 0.23 11.81
CA ILE A 66 1.02 0.69 10.56
C ILE A 66 0.13 1.80 9.97
N HIS A 67 0.74 2.92 9.64
CA HIS A 67 0.12 4.03 8.93
C HIS A 67 0.65 4.04 7.50
N CYS A 68 -0.23 3.83 6.53
CA CYS A 68 0.07 3.92 5.13
C CYS A 68 -0.48 5.24 4.59
N PHE A 69 0.39 6.17 4.24
CA PHE A 69 0.02 7.43 3.63
C PHE A 69 -0.17 7.23 2.14
N THR A 70 -1.36 7.53 1.65
CA THR A 70 -1.73 7.33 0.25
C THR A 70 -1.88 8.67 -0.45
N GLY A 71 -1.65 8.69 -1.76
CA GLY A 71 -1.95 9.85 -2.60
C GLY A 71 -3.43 9.96 -3.00
N ASP A 72 -4.32 9.16 -2.42
CA ASP A 72 -5.75 9.21 -2.74
C ASP A 72 -6.46 10.34 -1.98
N VAL A 73 -7.49 10.91 -2.59
CA VAL A 73 -8.23 12.05 -2.02
C VAL A 73 -9.27 11.57 -1.00
N THR A 74 -9.80 10.35 -1.17
CA THR A 74 -10.83 9.80 -0.29
C THR A 74 -10.26 9.33 1.04
N ASP A 75 -9.10 8.66 1.01
CA ASP A 75 -8.51 7.97 2.15
C ASP A 75 -6.98 8.21 2.23
N PRO A 76 -6.55 9.40 2.67
CA PRO A 76 -5.13 9.78 2.66
C PRO A 76 -4.29 9.04 3.72
N ASP A 77 -4.91 8.52 4.79
CA ASP A 77 -4.23 7.83 5.89
C ASP A 77 -4.93 6.50 6.17
N LEU A 78 -4.33 5.42 5.67
CA LEU A 78 -4.83 4.06 5.82
C LEU A 78 -4.15 3.39 7.02
N LYS A 79 -4.91 3.11 8.07
CA LYS A 79 -4.39 2.60 9.35
C LYS A 79 -4.66 1.11 9.52
N LEU A 80 -3.59 0.35 9.69
CA LEU A 80 -3.66 -1.04 10.09
C LEU A 80 -3.28 -1.15 11.58
N CYS A 81 -4.28 -1.21 12.45
CA CYS A 81 -4.10 -1.13 13.89
C CYS A 81 -3.89 -2.51 14.55
N HIS A 82 -3.07 -2.56 15.60
CA HIS A 82 -2.90 -3.73 16.48
C HIS A 82 -2.53 -5.02 15.73
N ILE A 83 -1.57 -4.94 14.81
CA ILE A 83 -1.04 -6.10 14.08
C ILE A 83 0.16 -6.69 14.81
N LYS A 84 0.24 -8.03 14.88
CA LYS A 84 1.35 -8.73 15.53
C LYS A 84 2.65 -8.67 14.73
N HIS A 85 2.59 -8.95 13.43
CA HIS A 85 3.74 -8.92 12.52
C HIS A 85 3.93 -7.55 11.86
N SER A 86 3.70 -6.47 12.61
CA SER A 86 3.62 -5.11 12.08
C SER A 86 4.90 -4.65 11.38
N LYS A 87 6.07 -5.04 11.88
CA LYS A 87 7.36 -4.71 11.25
C LYS A 87 7.56 -5.41 9.91
N GLU A 88 7.27 -6.71 9.84
CA GLU A 88 7.42 -7.51 8.62
C GLU A 88 6.48 -7.03 7.53
N ILE A 89 5.20 -6.78 7.88
CA ILE A 89 4.20 -6.27 6.94
C ILE A 89 4.58 -4.87 6.45
N LYS A 90 5.09 -4.01 7.34
CA LYS A 90 5.56 -2.67 6.97
C LYS A 90 6.72 -2.74 5.98
N ASP A 91 7.72 -3.58 6.23
CA ASP A 91 8.87 -3.76 5.34
C ASP A 91 8.45 -4.39 3.99
N PHE A 92 7.46 -5.29 4.01
CA PHE A 92 6.85 -5.87 2.82
C PHE A 92 6.14 -4.82 1.96
N ILE A 93 5.26 -4.00 2.56
CA ILE A 93 4.54 -2.92 1.85
C ILE A 93 5.54 -1.94 1.25
N LEU A 94 6.57 -1.55 2.00
CA LEU A 94 7.60 -0.63 1.51
C LEU A 94 8.29 -1.19 0.27
N LYS A 95 8.75 -2.46 0.33
CA LYS A 95 9.43 -3.11 -0.79
C LYS A 95 8.53 -3.25 -2.01
N GLN A 96 7.30 -3.73 -1.82
CA GLN A 96 6.35 -3.92 -2.93
C GLN A 96 5.95 -2.58 -3.57
N SER A 97 5.74 -1.52 -2.78
CA SER A 97 5.43 -0.19 -3.30
C SER A 97 6.53 0.35 -4.24
N GLU A 98 7.80 0.11 -3.90
CA GLU A 98 8.95 0.51 -4.73
C GLU A 98 9.04 -0.36 -6.00
N GLU A 99 8.85 -1.68 -5.89
CA GLU A 99 8.84 -2.58 -7.05
C GLU A 99 7.73 -2.20 -8.05
N GLU A 100 6.52 -1.88 -7.59
CA GLU A 100 5.43 -1.44 -8.45
C GLU A 100 5.73 -0.09 -9.14
N ARG A 101 6.32 0.86 -8.39
CA ARG A 101 6.73 2.15 -8.96
C ARG A 101 7.78 1.98 -10.05
N LEU A 102 8.73 1.07 -9.86
CA LEU A 102 9.75 0.75 -10.86
C LEU A 102 9.14 0.09 -12.10
N LYS A 103 8.26 -0.90 -11.93
CA LYS A 103 7.55 -1.56 -13.04
C LYS A 103 6.79 -0.54 -13.91
N ARG A 104 6.12 0.45 -13.32
CA ARG A 104 5.42 1.48 -14.10
C ARG A 104 6.36 2.47 -14.78
N LYS A 105 7.48 2.84 -14.15
CA LYS A 105 8.49 3.68 -14.80
C LYS A 105 9.06 3.00 -16.05
N THR A 106 9.36 1.71 -15.99
CA THR A 106 9.90 0.97 -17.15
C THR A 106 8.88 0.79 -18.26
N LEU A 107 7.62 0.50 -17.94
CA LEU A 107 6.54 0.42 -18.93
C LEU A 107 6.33 1.74 -19.68
N ASN A 108 6.40 2.88 -18.98
CA ASN A 108 6.27 4.19 -19.62
C ASN A 108 7.45 4.51 -20.55
N MET A 109 8.67 4.06 -20.23
CA MET A 109 9.84 4.26 -21.10
C MET A 109 9.77 3.41 -22.37
N GLN A 110 9.30 2.16 -22.29
CA GLN A 110 9.19 1.28 -23.46
C GLN A 110 8.22 1.79 -24.53
N HIS A 111 7.23 2.61 -24.16
CA HIS A 111 6.31 3.21 -25.12
C HIS A 111 6.94 4.35 -25.94
N LEU A 112 7.98 5.02 -25.41
CA LEU A 112 8.63 6.15 -26.10
C LEU A 112 9.43 5.73 -27.34
N ASP A 113 10.02 4.52 -27.34
CA ASP A 113 10.87 4.02 -28.43
C ASP A 113 10.09 3.39 -29.60
N GLY A 114 8.76 3.27 -29.48
CA GLY A 114 7.92 2.48 -30.38
C GLY A 114 7.14 3.25 -31.47
N ASN A 115 7.26 4.58 -31.57
CA ASN A 115 6.50 5.34 -32.56
C ASN A 115 7.38 5.83 -33.74
N PRO A 116 7.39 5.14 -34.90
CA PRO A 116 8.14 5.59 -36.09
C PRO A 116 7.62 6.91 -36.69
N ALA A 117 6.50 7.46 -36.21
CA ALA A 117 5.97 8.74 -36.68
C ALA A 117 6.70 9.97 -36.09
N MET A 118 7.42 9.83 -34.97
CA MET A 118 8.13 10.97 -34.34
C MET A 118 9.50 11.24 -34.97
N SER A 119 10.14 10.24 -35.58
CA SER A 119 11.43 10.40 -36.26
C SER A 119 11.32 11.21 -37.56
N GLN A 120 10.15 11.18 -38.22
CA GLN A 120 9.93 11.91 -39.48
C GLN A 120 9.70 13.41 -39.28
N MET A 121 9.22 13.84 -38.10
CA MET A 121 9.03 15.26 -37.79
C MET A 121 10.33 15.96 -37.40
N ALA A 122 11.32 15.22 -36.86
CA ALA A 122 12.64 15.79 -36.52
C ALA A 122 13.51 16.07 -37.76
N GLU A 123 13.31 15.36 -38.87
CA GLU A 123 14.04 15.64 -40.13
C GLU A 123 13.46 16.84 -40.90
N THR A 124 12.18 17.17 -40.73
CA THR A 124 11.52 18.25 -41.50
C THR A 124 11.73 19.64 -40.91
N ASP A 125 12.09 19.77 -39.63
CA ASP A 125 12.38 21.06 -38.97
C ASP A 125 13.87 21.48 -39.01
N SER A 126 14.76 20.65 -39.57
CA SER A 126 16.20 20.97 -39.70
C SER A 126 16.53 21.85 -40.92
N CYS A 127 15.57 22.03 -41.84
CA CYS A 127 15.75 22.84 -43.06
C CYS A 127 14.73 23.97 -43.14
N ARG A 128 14.82 24.97 -42.25
CA ARG A 128 14.41 26.34 -42.58
C ARG A 128 15.09 27.41 -41.74
#